data_AF-A0A8B7E1J2-F1
#
_entry.id   AF-A0A8B7E1J2-F1
#
_cell.length_a   1.000
_cell.length_b   1.000
_cell.length_c   1.000
_cell.angle_alpha   90.00
_cell.angle_beta   90.00
_cell.angle_gamma   90.00
#
_symmetry.space_group_name_H-M   'P 1'
#
loop_
_entity.id
_entity.type
_entity.pdbx_description
1 polymer ?
#
loop_
_entity_poly.entity_id
_entity_poly.type
_entity_poly.pdbx_seq_one_letter_code
_entity_poly.pdbx_strand_id
1 'polypeptide(L)'
;VLSKVIIYSKYFSCCRMITIDSPSYRFPIIRLYSGFAILLLADLISSLFLWISTTDVEKLRSSIISFEIKNSTFDLACIGFFRGLLMIITLAKLENMTIAASQDGIKNEKPRKLISFFGFVIFLGTFVYTAYKDLIVLKDKNSSRGIKFYALCISCFVFGTLELLVYVKFLYHLKHLQKIYSCLKNEDTTSNLPAKKKVNFLRLMKLTYPELLRLFIGMLGLFCSTGSKMIAPLFFGYVIQAASAVQMDALNKQILLLFLIYMIGSVGELISTWQFSLAGQSIVATLRKNLFKHIIKQEIAFFDLNR
;
A
#
# COMPACT_ATOMS: atom_id res chain seq x y z
N VAL A 1 -23.24 -18.59 -6.33
CA VAL A 1 -23.65 -17.54 -5.36
C VAL A 1 -23.16 -16.17 -5.85
N LEU A 2 -23.77 -15.44 -6.78
CA LEU A 2 -25.16 -15.32 -7.26
C LEU A 2 -26.20 -14.70 -6.30
N SER A 3 -25.82 -14.17 -5.12
CA SER A 3 -26.79 -13.59 -4.17
C SER A 3 -26.41 -12.24 -3.52
N LYS A 4 -25.40 -11.53 -4.04
CA LYS A 4 -25.01 -10.17 -3.55
C LYS A 4 -25.01 -9.09 -4.64
N VAL A 5 -25.80 -9.28 -5.70
CA VAL A 5 -25.88 -8.36 -6.86
C VAL A 5 -27.11 -7.42 -6.80
N ILE A 6 -28.10 -7.70 -5.94
CA ILE A 6 -29.43 -7.06 -5.99
C ILE A 6 -29.60 -5.92 -4.96
N ILE A 7 -28.91 -5.99 -3.81
CA ILE A 7 -29.07 -4.99 -2.73
C ILE A 7 -28.04 -3.87 -2.91
N TYR A 8 -28.44 -2.84 -3.65
CA TYR A 8 -28.15 -1.39 -3.49
C TYR A 8 -28.64 -0.55 -4.69
N SER A 9 -29.55 -1.10 -5.50
CA SER A 9 -30.21 -0.49 -6.67
C SER A 9 -31.20 0.66 -6.34
N LYS A 10 -31.01 1.43 -5.25
CA LYS A 10 -32.06 2.29 -4.68
C LYS A 10 -31.69 3.72 -4.26
N TYR A 11 -30.60 4.27 -4.82
CA TYR A 11 -30.28 5.72 -4.74
C TYR A 11 -29.99 6.34 -6.11
N PHE A 12 -30.77 5.94 -7.12
CA PHE A 12 -30.79 6.56 -8.44
C PHE A 12 -31.96 7.54 -8.52
N SER A 13 -31.73 8.82 -8.21
CA SER A 13 -32.60 9.96 -8.58
C SER A 13 -31.96 11.31 -8.24
N CYS A 14 -31.14 11.84 -9.14
CA CYS A 14 -31.41 13.16 -9.72
C CYS A 14 -30.58 13.37 -10.99
N CYS A 15 -31.22 13.90 -12.04
CA CYS A 15 -30.71 14.28 -13.36
C CYS A 15 -29.27 14.86 -13.35
N ARG A 16 -28.44 14.60 -14.37
CA ARG A 16 -28.74 15.04 -15.76
C ARG A 16 -28.19 14.14 -16.86
N MET A 17 -28.96 14.12 -17.95
CA MET A 17 -28.81 13.30 -19.14
C MET A 17 -27.85 13.97 -20.14
N ILE A 18 -26.73 13.31 -20.47
CA ILE A 18 -26.01 13.49 -21.74
C ILE A 18 -25.65 12.10 -22.25
N THR A 19 -26.26 11.73 -23.37
CA THR A 19 -25.96 10.52 -24.14
C THR A 19 -24.81 10.79 -25.11
N ILE A 20 -23.81 9.91 -25.14
CA ILE A 20 -23.07 9.48 -26.35
C ILE A 20 -22.41 8.14 -26.00
N ASP A 21 -22.54 7.16 -26.89
CA ASP A 21 -21.94 5.85 -26.72
C ASP A 21 -20.41 5.92 -26.63
N SER A 22 -19.90 5.53 -25.47
CA SER A 22 -18.53 5.05 -25.33
C SER A 22 -18.57 3.82 -24.42
N PRO A 23 -17.80 2.75 -24.72
CA PRO A 23 -17.69 1.60 -23.84
C PRO A 23 -17.00 2.04 -22.55
N SER A 24 -17.82 2.49 -21.59
CA SER A 24 -17.39 3.06 -20.31
C SER A 24 -16.59 2.03 -19.55
N TYR A 25 -15.26 2.12 -19.65
CA TYR A 25 -14.33 1.16 -19.09
C TYR A 25 -14.43 1.19 -17.57
N ARG A 26 -15.28 0.33 -17.00
CA ARG A 26 -15.41 0.18 -15.55
C ARG A 26 -14.09 -0.37 -15.02
N PHE A 27 -13.28 0.51 -14.46
CA PHE A 27 -12.05 0.14 -13.75
C PHE A 27 -12.36 -0.98 -12.74
N PRO A 28 -11.48 -1.99 -12.60
CA PRO A 28 -11.75 -3.17 -11.79
C PRO A 28 -12.03 -2.83 -10.32
N ILE A 29 -12.86 -3.68 -9.71
CA ILE A 29 -13.74 -3.35 -8.57
C ILE A 29 -12.99 -3.01 -7.26
N ILE A 30 -11.72 -3.39 -7.13
CA ILE A 30 -10.88 -2.97 -6.01
C ILE A 30 -10.34 -1.57 -6.32
N ARG A 31 -11.03 -0.53 -5.85
CA ARG A 31 -10.49 0.84 -5.87
C ARG A 31 -9.13 0.85 -5.17
N LEU A 32 -8.12 1.42 -5.81
CA LEU A 32 -6.76 1.50 -5.29
C LEU A 32 -6.73 2.24 -3.95
N TYR A 33 -7.63 3.22 -3.80
CA TYR A 33 -7.98 3.91 -2.55
C TYR A 33 -8.37 2.96 -1.41
N SER A 34 -9.14 1.89 -1.67
CA SER A 34 -9.70 1.04 -0.60
C SER A 34 -8.61 0.29 0.17
N GLY A 35 -7.55 -0.16 -0.50
CA GLY A 35 -6.40 -0.80 0.17
C GLY A 35 -5.60 0.20 1.01
N PHE A 36 -5.42 1.42 0.49
CA PHE A 36 -4.69 2.47 1.21
C PHE A 36 -5.48 3.00 2.43
N ALA A 37 -6.81 3.12 2.31
CA ALA A 37 -7.68 3.53 3.40
C ALA A 37 -7.67 2.52 4.56
N ILE A 38 -7.63 1.21 4.27
CA ILE A 38 -7.50 0.18 5.32
C ILE A 38 -6.14 0.30 6.04
N LEU A 39 -5.06 0.58 5.31
CA LEU A 39 -3.74 0.79 5.90
C LEU A 39 -3.70 2.03 6.82
N LEU A 40 -4.24 3.16 6.37
CA LEU A 40 -4.36 4.39 7.17
C LEU A 40 -5.22 4.20 8.43
N LEU A 41 -6.33 3.45 8.32
CA LEU A 41 -7.17 3.12 9.48
C LEU A 41 -6.43 2.21 10.47
N ALA A 42 -5.61 1.28 9.98
CA ALA A 42 -4.80 0.42 10.84
C ALA A 42 -3.71 1.21 11.60
N ASP A 43 -3.02 2.16 10.95
CA ASP A 43 -2.07 3.07 11.63
C ASP A 43 -2.76 3.91 12.71
N LEU A 44 -3.92 4.50 12.37
CA LEU A 44 -4.68 5.35 13.29
C LEU A 44 -5.20 4.57 14.51
N ILE A 45 -5.65 3.32 14.33
CA ILE A 45 -6.02 2.42 15.43
C ILE A 45 -4.80 2.00 16.25
N SER A 46 -3.67 1.66 15.61
CA SER A 46 -2.44 1.25 16.29
C SER A 46 -1.86 2.39 17.15
N SER A 47 -1.80 3.60 16.59
CA SER A 47 -1.35 4.81 17.27
C SER A 47 -2.25 5.18 18.45
N LEU A 48 -3.59 5.10 18.30
CA LEU A 48 -4.52 5.30 19.41
C LEU A 48 -4.37 4.25 20.51
N PHE A 49 -4.26 2.97 20.15
CA PHE A 49 -4.11 1.87 21.11
C PHE A 49 -2.81 1.97 21.91
N LEU A 50 -1.69 2.32 21.25
CA LEU A 50 -0.40 2.53 21.91
C LEU A 50 -0.40 3.81 22.76
N TRP A 51 -1.05 4.89 22.32
CA TRP A 51 -1.21 6.10 23.11
C TRP A 51 -1.99 5.84 24.41
N ILE A 52 -3.15 5.18 24.31
CA ILE A 52 -3.97 4.76 25.47
C ILE A 52 -3.16 3.84 26.39
N SER A 53 -2.48 2.83 25.83
CA SER A 53 -1.68 1.88 26.62
C SER A 53 -0.47 2.51 27.33
N THR A 54 0.06 3.61 26.81
CA THR A 54 1.18 4.39 27.40
C THR A 54 0.74 5.33 28.51
N THR A 55 -0.56 5.59 28.62
CA THR A 55 -1.11 6.65 29.46
C THR A 55 -1.43 6.18 30.89
N ASP A 56 -0.55 6.49 31.84
CA ASP A 56 -0.91 6.50 33.27
C ASP A 56 -1.75 7.76 33.54
N VAL A 57 -2.91 7.61 34.21
CA VAL A 57 -3.93 8.68 34.36
C VAL A 57 -3.37 9.98 34.98
N GLU A 58 -2.48 9.86 35.97
CA GLU A 58 -1.81 11.01 36.62
C GLU A 58 -0.80 11.73 35.71
N LYS A 59 -0.09 11.00 34.85
CA LYS A 59 0.85 11.57 33.87
C LYS A 59 0.13 12.23 32.70
N LEU A 60 -1.07 11.76 32.36
CA LEU A 60 -1.94 12.42 31.38
C LEU A 60 -2.35 13.81 31.87
N ARG A 61 -2.87 13.88 33.10
CA ARG A 61 -3.42 15.13 33.67
C ARG A 61 -2.35 16.22 33.76
N SER A 62 -1.15 15.86 34.19
CA SER A 62 0.01 16.77 34.17
C SER A 62 0.43 17.15 32.75
N SER A 63 0.51 16.22 31.80
CA SER A 63 0.88 16.53 30.39
C SER A 63 -0.12 17.44 29.66
N ILE A 64 -1.41 17.40 30.03
CA ILE A 64 -2.45 18.29 29.49
C ILE A 64 -2.35 19.70 30.10
N ILE A 65 -1.94 19.83 31.36
CA ILE A 65 -1.88 21.11 32.10
C ILE A 65 -0.55 21.83 31.87
N SER A 66 0.58 21.11 31.85
CA SER A 66 1.92 21.64 31.51
C SER A 66 2.36 21.12 30.15
N PHE A 67 1.94 21.81 29.09
CA PHE A 67 2.21 21.42 27.71
C PHE A 67 3.67 21.64 27.31
N GLU A 68 4.51 20.60 27.44
CA GLU A 68 5.86 20.58 26.86
C GLU A 68 5.95 19.65 25.63
N ILE A 69 6.27 20.25 24.48
CA ILE A 69 6.46 19.60 23.18
C ILE A 69 7.48 18.44 23.22
N LYS A 70 8.44 18.48 24.16
CA LYS A 70 9.47 17.45 24.36
C LYS A 70 8.96 16.19 25.06
N ASN A 71 7.98 16.32 25.95
CA ASN A 71 7.55 15.26 26.87
C ASN A 71 6.15 14.71 26.53
N SER A 72 5.32 15.49 25.85
CA SER A 72 3.94 15.10 25.51
C SER A 72 3.85 14.04 24.41
N THR A 73 3.15 12.93 24.66
CA THR A 73 2.74 11.96 23.63
C THR A 73 1.50 12.40 22.85
N PHE A 74 0.73 13.36 23.39
CA PHE A 74 -0.55 13.81 22.85
C PHE A 74 -0.41 14.40 21.43
N ASP A 75 0.62 15.21 21.18
CA ASP A 75 0.87 15.81 19.86
C ASP A 75 0.95 14.77 18.75
N LEU A 76 1.56 13.62 19.05
CA LEU A 76 1.80 12.55 18.10
C LEU A 76 0.48 11.86 17.70
N ALA A 77 -0.41 11.65 18.68
CA ALA A 77 -1.76 11.13 18.45
C ALA A 77 -2.64 12.14 17.70
N CYS A 78 -2.62 13.42 18.07
CA CYS A 78 -3.37 14.47 17.37
C CYS A 78 -2.90 14.64 15.91
N ILE A 79 -1.59 14.72 15.68
CA ILE A 79 -1.03 14.85 14.32
C ILE A 79 -1.34 13.59 13.49
N GLY A 80 -1.26 12.39 14.08
CA GLY A 80 -1.68 11.15 13.41
C GLY A 80 -3.15 11.17 13.00
N PHE A 81 -4.05 11.58 13.90
CA PHE A 81 -5.49 11.68 13.63
C PHE A 81 -5.80 12.69 12.52
N PHE A 82 -5.26 13.90 12.61
CA PHE A 82 -5.45 14.92 11.57
C PHE A 82 -4.79 14.54 10.23
N ARG A 83 -3.61 13.89 10.24
CA ARG A 83 -2.99 13.33 9.01
C ARG A 83 -3.92 12.33 8.36
N GLY A 84 -4.37 11.31 9.10
CA GLY A 84 -5.22 10.24 8.57
C GLY A 84 -6.48 10.78 7.89
N LEU A 85 -7.17 11.71 8.54
CA LEU A 85 -8.40 12.32 8.02
C LEU A 85 -8.15 13.16 6.76
N LEU A 86 -7.11 14.02 6.75
CA LEU A 86 -6.72 14.80 5.57
C LEU A 86 -6.26 13.91 4.40
N MET A 87 -5.56 12.80 4.68
CA MET A 87 -5.11 11.86 3.67
C MET A 87 -6.27 11.13 3.00
N ILE A 88 -7.23 10.61 3.79
CA ILE A 88 -8.43 9.96 3.25
C ILE A 88 -9.15 10.89 2.25
N ILE A 89 -9.32 12.17 2.60
CA ILE A 89 -9.97 13.17 1.72
C ILE A 89 -9.13 13.45 0.46
N THR A 90 -7.83 13.70 0.60
CA THR A 90 -6.96 14.05 -0.55
C THR A 90 -6.81 12.88 -1.53
N LEU A 91 -6.68 11.64 -1.05
CA LEU A 91 -6.63 10.45 -1.89
C LEU A 91 -7.96 10.15 -2.59
N ALA A 92 -9.10 10.29 -1.91
CA ALA A 92 -10.41 10.15 -2.54
C ALA A 92 -10.62 11.20 -3.65
N LYS A 93 -10.22 12.45 -3.41
CA LYS A 93 -10.27 13.52 -4.42
C LYS A 93 -9.37 13.20 -5.63
N LEU A 94 -8.16 12.70 -5.38
CA LEU A 94 -7.16 12.37 -6.40
C LEU A 94 -7.56 11.17 -7.27
N GLU A 95 -8.16 10.12 -6.69
CA GLU A 95 -8.69 8.97 -7.43
C GLU A 95 -9.83 9.42 -8.37
N ASN A 96 -10.84 10.11 -7.83
CA ASN A 96 -11.99 10.62 -8.60
C ASN A 96 -11.54 11.52 -9.77
N MET A 97 -10.61 12.44 -9.55
CA MET A 97 -10.08 13.30 -10.60
C MET A 97 -9.25 12.55 -11.65
N THR A 98 -8.57 11.47 -11.27
CA THR A 98 -7.79 10.66 -12.23
C THR A 98 -8.71 9.81 -13.11
N ILE A 99 -9.84 9.35 -12.58
CA ILE A 99 -10.89 8.66 -13.35
C ILE A 99 -11.54 9.64 -14.34
N ALA A 100 -12.01 10.81 -13.88
CA ALA A 100 -12.62 11.83 -14.75
C ALA A 100 -11.69 12.27 -15.89
N ALA A 101 -10.43 12.58 -15.57
CA ALA A 101 -9.41 12.94 -16.57
C ALA A 101 -9.07 11.79 -17.56
N SER A 102 -9.44 10.54 -17.26
CA SER A 102 -9.29 9.41 -18.17
C SER A 102 -10.52 9.18 -19.04
N GLN A 103 -11.71 9.56 -18.59
CA GLN A 103 -12.97 9.43 -19.33
C GLN A 103 -13.18 10.60 -20.29
N ASP A 104 -13.08 11.83 -19.81
CA ASP A 104 -13.43 13.03 -20.59
C ASP A 104 -12.34 13.43 -21.60
N GLY A 105 -11.14 12.86 -21.50
CA GLY A 105 -9.97 13.24 -22.30
C GLY A 105 -9.41 14.65 -22.01
N ILE A 106 -10.13 15.47 -21.26
CA ILE A 106 -9.74 16.83 -20.86
C ILE A 106 -8.54 16.74 -19.90
N LYS A 107 -7.35 17.11 -20.40
CA LYS A 107 -6.11 17.21 -19.63
C LYS A 107 -6.13 18.38 -18.64
N ASN A 108 -6.98 18.32 -17.62
CA ASN A 108 -6.94 19.30 -16.52
C ASN A 108 -5.79 18.95 -15.54
N GLU A 109 -4.55 19.06 -16.03
CA GLU A 109 -3.36 18.61 -15.32
C GLU A 109 -3.03 19.45 -14.08
N LYS A 110 -3.35 20.76 -14.10
CA LYS A 110 -3.02 21.71 -13.04
C LYS A 110 -3.61 21.31 -11.67
N PRO A 111 -4.95 21.16 -11.49
CA PRO A 111 -5.52 20.84 -10.19
C PRO A 111 -5.08 19.45 -9.68
N ARG A 112 -4.86 18.48 -10.57
CA ARG A 112 -4.36 17.15 -10.22
C ARG A 112 -2.92 17.19 -9.69
N LYS A 113 -2.04 17.93 -10.37
CA LYS A 113 -0.64 18.14 -9.91
C LYS A 113 -0.62 18.86 -8.56
N LEU A 114 -1.48 19.86 -8.37
CA LEU A 114 -1.62 20.60 -7.11
C LEU A 114 -2.02 19.69 -5.93
N ILE A 115 -3.06 18.86 -6.10
CA ILE A 115 -3.53 17.93 -5.05
C ILE A 115 -2.47 16.85 -4.74
N SER A 116 -1.79 16.33 -5.76
CA SER A 116 -0.68 15.38 -5.59
C SER A 116 0.52 16.01 -4.88
N PHE A 117 0.80 17.30 -5.11
CA PHE A 117 1.85 18.03 -4.41
C PHE A 117 1.46 18.29 -2.94
N PHE A 118 0.22 18.72 -2.69
CA PHE A 118 -0.29 18.96 -1.35
C PHE A 118 -0.27 17.68 -0.49
N GLY A 119 -0.72 16.55 -1.02
CA GLY A 119 -0.62 15.26 -0.32
C GLY A 119 0.83 14.85 -0.03
N PHE A 120 1.75 15.04 -0.99
CA PHE A 120 3.18 14.78 -0.76
C PHE A 120 3.77 15.66 0.34
N VAL A 121 3.42 16.95 0.39
CA VAL A 121 3.87 17.90 1.43
C VAL A 121 3.38 17.47 2.81
N ILE A 122 2.13 16.99 2.96
CA ILE A 122 1.64 16.52 4.26
C ILE A 122 2.39 15.24 4.70
N PHE A 123 2.64 14.28 3.80
CA PHE A 123 3.45 13.09 4.14
C PHE A 123 4.87 13.45 4.56
N LEU A 124 5.54 14.32 3.78
CA LEU A 124 6.88 14.79 4.08
C LEU A 124 6.92 15.54 5.42
N GLY A 125 5.97 16.44 5.65
CA GLY A 125 5.87 17.24 6.87
C GLY A 125 5.65 16.38 8.12
N THR A 126 4.77 15.38 8.06
CA THR A 126 4.60 14.48 9.21
C THR A 126 5.83 13.59 9.44
N PHE A 127 6.45 13.06 8.38
CA PHE A 127 7.67 12.27 8.51
C PHE A 127 8.84 13.07 9.12
N VAL A 128 9.00 14.34 8.71
CA VAL A 128 9.99 15.26 9.31
C VAL A 128 9.67 15.54 10.78
N TYR A 129 8.39 15.74 11.13
CA TYR A 129 7.99 15.94 12.52
C TYR A 129 8.27 14.71 13.41
N THR A 130 7.94 13.49 12.96
CA THR A 130 8.22 12.28 13.73
C THR A 130 9.73 12.07 13.90
N ALA A 131 10.50 12.16 12.80
CA ALA A 131 11.96 12.03 12.84
C ALA A 131 12.64 13.07 13.75
N TYR A 132 12.17 14.32 13.74
CA TYR A 132 12.67 15.38 14.62
C TYR A 132 12.37 15.09 16.10
N LYS A 133 11.15 14.63 16.42
CA LYS A 133 10.76 14.28 17.79
C LYS A 133 11.57 13.08 18.31
N ASP A 134 11.75 12.05 17.49
CA ASP A 134 12.54 10.87 17.83
C ASP A 134 14.03 11.22 18.06
N LEU A 135 14.61 12.11 17.24
CA LEU A 135 15.98 12.61 17.44
C LEU A 135 16.17 13.35 18.77
N ILE A 136 15.19 14.16 19.19
CA ILE A 136 15.23 14.84 20.49
C ILE A 136 15.10 13.85 21.64
N VAL A 137 14.16 12.90 21.53
CA VAL A 137 13.95 11.84 22.54
C VAL A 137 15.19 10.98 22.72
N LEU A 138 15.89 10.61 21.63
CA LEU A 138 17.13 9.82 21.67
C LEU A 138 18.33 10.61 22.23
N LYS A 139 18.38 11.92 22.02
CA LYS A 139 19.44 12.79 22.56
C LYS A 139 19.29 13.02 24.07
N ASP A 140 18.05 13.05 24.57
CA ASP A 140 17.69 13.28 25.96
C ASP A 140 17.75 12.00 26.82
N LYS A 141 18.94 11.39 26.85
CA LYS A 141 19.20 10.05 27.40
C LYS A 141 19.08 9.92 28.93
N ASN A 142 19.00 11.05 29.65
CA ASN A 142 18.93 11.08 31.12
C ASN A 142 17.49 11.01 31.67
N SER A 143 16.46 11.12 30.83
CA SER A 143 15.08 11.08 31.29
C SER A 143 14.57 9.63 31.34
N SER A 144 14.25 9.13 32.53
CA SER A 144 13.74 7.76 32.77
C SER A 144 12.30 7.58 32.26
N ARG A 145 12.12 7.61 30.94
CA ARG A 145 10.85 7.39 30.24
C ARG A 145 10.54 5.90 30.14
N GLY A 146 9.29 5.52 30.39
CA GLY A 146 8.86 4.12 30.35
C GLY A 146 8.92 3.50 28.94
N ILE A 147 9.19 2.19 28.86
CA ILE A 147 9.41 1.43 27.62
C ILE A 147 8.32 1.67 26.55
N LYS A 148 7.06 1.80 26.99
CA LYS A 148 5.89 2.07 26.13
C LYS A 148 6.03 3.35 25.29
N PHE A 149 6.67 4.40 25.83
CA PHE A 149 6.91 5.67 25.13
C PHE A 149 7.84 5.48 23.92
N TYR A 150 8.93 4.73 24.08
CA TYR A 150 9.85 4.42 22.99
C TYR A 150 9.20 3.51 21.92
N ALA A 151 8.35 2.57 22.35
CA ALA A 151 7.58 1.73 21.43
C ALA A 151 6.62 2.56 20.56
N LEU A 152 5.93 3.55 21.13
CA LEU A 152 5.08 4.48 20.40
C LEU A 152 5.88 5.27 19.35
N CYS A 153 6.97 5.94 19.75
CA CYS A 153 7.88 6.66 18.84
C CYS A 153 8.34 5.79 17.65
N ILE A 154 8.92 4.62 17.91
CA ILE A 154 9.43 3.72 16.88
C ILE A 154 8.30 3.27 15.93
N SER A 155 7.11 2.99 16.46
CA SER A 155 5.96 2.59 15.64
C SER A 155 5.52 3.71 14.67
N CYS A 156 5.38 4.95 15.15
CA CYS A 156 5.00 6.09 14.33
C CYS A 156 6.06 6.42 13.26
N PHE A 157 7.36 6.25 13.55
CA PHE A 157 8.42 6.38 12.55
C PHE A 157 8.29 5.32 11.45
N VAL A 158 8.14 4.05 11.83
CA VAL A 158 8.01 2.92 10.89
C VAL A 158 6.77 3.07 10.02
N PHE A 159 5.59 3.33 10.60
CA PHE A 159 4.36 3.54 9.83
C PHE A 159 4.47 4.79 8.93
N GLY A 160 5.06 5.88 9.40
CA GLY A 160 5.33 7.07 8.58
C GLY A 160 6.20 6.79 7.34
N THR A 161 7.24 5.97 7.47
CA THR A 161 8.06 5.54 6.31
C THR A 161 7.29 4.64 5.34
N LEU A 162 6.49 3.70 5.85
CA LEU A 162 5.69 2.79 5.04
C LEU A 162 4.59 3.53 4.26
N GLU A 163 3.88 4.46 4.90
CA GLU A 163 2.86 5.28 4.24
C GLU A 163 3.44 6.13 3.10
N LEU A 164 4.59 6.78 3.32
CA LEU A 164 5.26 7.58 2.29
C LEU A 164 5.65 6.72 1.08
N LEU A 165 6.20 5.52 1.31
CA LEU A 165 6.55 4.58 0.23
C LEU A 165 5.32 4.09 -0.54
N VAL A 166 4.22 3.78 0.14
CA VAL A 166 2.98 3.32 -0.51
C VAL A 166 2.31 4.47 -1.25
N TYR A 167 2.34 5.71 -0.73
CA TYR A 167 1.85 6.89 -1.43
C TYR A 167 2.62 7.18 -2.73
N VAL A 168 3.96 7.10 -2.71
CA VAL A 168 4.77 7.24 -3.92
C VAL A 168 4.45 6.14 -4.94
N LYS A 169 4.24 4.89 -4.50
CA LYS A 169 3.78 3.79 -5.37
C LYS A 169 2.37 4.04 -5.94
N PHE A 170 1.46 4.60 -5.15
CA PHE A 170 0.10 4.97 -5.59
C PHE A 170 0.17 6.02 -6.72
N LEU A 171 0.94 7.09 -6.54
CA LEU A 171 1.15 8.11 -7.58
C LEU A 171 1.80 7.54 -8.86
N TYR A 172 2.78 6.64 -8.71
CA TYR A 172 3.38 5.94 -9.84
C TYR A 172 2.36 5.06 -10.58
N HIS A 173 1.53 4.31 -9.86
CA HIS A 173 0.50 3.45 -10.44
C HIS A 173 -0.55 4.26 -11.23
N LEU A 174 -1.01 5.40 -10.70
CA LEU A 174 -1.93 6.29 -11.42
C LEU A 174 -1.30 6.85 -12.72
N LYS A 175 -0.03 7.26 -12.70
CA LYS A 175 0.69 7.68 -13.93
C LYS A 175 0.83 6.52 -14.94
N HIS A 176 1.11 5.31 -14.44
CA HIS A 176 1.25 4.11 -15.27
C HIS A 176 -0.06 3.72 -15.95
N LEU A 177 -1.20 3.76 -15.23
CA LEU A 177 -2.53 3.51 -15.81
C LEU A 177 -2.88 4.52 -16.90
N GLN A 178 -2.60 5.81 -16.68
CA GLN A 178 -2.80 6.84 -17.71
C GLN A 178 -1.94 6.60 -18.96
N LYS A 179 -0.68 6.19 -18.78
CA LYS A 179 0.20 5.86 -19.91
C LYS A 179 -0.37 4.69 -20.71
N ILE A 180 -0.77 3.60 -20.05
CA ILE A 180 -1.41 2.45 -20.71
C ILE A 180 -2.67 2.87 -21.46
N TYR A 181 -3.57 3.65 -20.83
CA TYR A 181 -4.79 4.11 -21.48
C TYR A 181 -4.49 4.97 -22.73
N SER A 182 -3.50 5.86 -22.67
CA SER A 182 -3.06 6.64 -23.83
C SER A 182 -2.43 5.79 -24.94
N CYS A 183 -1.77 4.67 -24.60
CA CYS A 183 -1.25 3.72 -25.58
C CYS A 183 -2.38 2.92 -26.24
N LEU A 184 -3.34 2.40 -25.46
CA LEU A 184 -4.49 1.66 -25.99
C LEU A 184 -5.32 2.52 -26.95
N LYS A 185 -5.57 3.79 -26.60
CA LYS A 185 -6.27 4.75 -27.47
C LYS A 185 -5.54 5.03 -28.80
N ASN A 186 -4.22 4.85 -28.85
CA ASN A 186 -3.45 4.96 -30.09
C ASN A 186 -3.35 3.61 -30.83
N GLU A 187 -3.39 2.47 -30.13
CA GLU A 187 -3.28 1.12 -30.72
C GLU A 187 -4.48 0.79 -31.63
N ASP A 188 -5.68 1.29 -31.31
CA ASP A 188 -6.89 1.15 -32.15
C ASP A 188 -6.74 1.75 -33.56
N THR A 189 -5.72 2.60 -33.80
CA THR A 189 -5.48 3.26 -35.09
C THR A 189 -4.53 2.48 -36.01
N THR A 190 -3.78 1.49 -35.50
CA THR A 190 -2.69 0.85 -36.27
C THR A 190 -2.51 -0.64 -35.92
N SER A 191 -3.12 -1.54 -36.68
CA SER A 191 -2.72 -2.96 -36.64
C SER A 191 -2.86 -3.70 -37.99
N ASN A 192 -1.73 -3.96 -38.64
CA ASN A 192 -1.58 -4.97 -39.69
C ASN A 192 -0.39 -5.90 -39.36
N LEU A 193 -0.50 -7.16 -39.76
CA LEU A 193 0.38 -8.32 -39.47
C LEU A 193 1.58 -8.40 -40.46
N PRO A 194 2.56 -9.34 -40.39
CA PRO A 194 2.67 -10.63 -39.66
C PRO A 194 3.92 -10.68 -38.71
N ALA A 195 4.63 -11.76 -38.35
CA ALA A 195 4.68 -13.19 -38.74
C ALA A 195 5.19 -14.14 -37.62
N LYS A 196 5.35 -15.44 -37.94
CA LYS A 196 5.70 -16.55 -37.04
C LYS A 196 7.23 -16.75 -36.94
N LYS A 197 7.81 -16.72 -35.74
CA LYS A 197 9.22 -17.12 -35.45
C LYS A 197 9.27 -17.88 -34.13
N LYS A 198 10.14 -18.90 -34.04
CA LYS A 198 10.16 -19.96 -32.99
C LYS A 198 10.01 -19.39 -31.56
N VAL A 199 9.21 -20.09 -30.75
CA VAL A 199 8.79 -19.62 -29.42
C VAL A 199 9.89 -19.87 -28.39
N ASN A 200 10.82 -18.93 -28.25
CA ASN A 200 11.75 -18.92 -27.14
C ASN A 200 11.00 -18.55 -25.84
N PHE A 201 11.27 -19.24 -24.73
CA PHE A 201 10.80 -18.84 -23.39
C PHE A 201 11.16 -17.37 -23.07
N LEU A 202 12.31 -16.91 -23.58
CA LEU A 202 12.77 -15.52 -23.52
C LEU A 202 11.77 -14.52 -24.14
N ARG A 203 11.03 -14.90 -25.20
CA ARG A 203 9.97 -14.07 -25.81
C ARG A 203 8.74 -13.99 -24.91
N LEU A 204 8.40 -15.09 -24.23
CA LEU A 204 7.29 -15.14 -23.26
C LEU A 204 7.60 -14.25 -22.03
N MET A 205 8.84 -14.31 -21.53
CA MET A 205 9.34 -13.39 -20.50
C MET A 205 9.36 -11.93 -20.98
N LYS A 206 9.84 -11.67 -22.21
CA LYS A 206 9.92 -10.31 -22.76
C LYS A 206 8.54 -9.68 -23.02
N LEU A 207 7.51 -10.48 -23.32
CA LEU A 207 6.11 -10.02 -23.37
C LEU A 207 5.57 -9.65 -21.97
N THR A 208 6.16 -10.21 -20.92
CA THR A 208 5.80 -10.03 -19.50
C THR A 208 6.71 -9.00 -18.79
N TYR A 209 7.57 -8.29 -19.54
CA TYR A 209 8.60 -7.38 -19.01
C TYR A 209 8.11 -6.32 -17.99
N PRO A 210 6.95 -5.64 -18.14
CA PRO A 210 6.50 -4.68 -17.12
C PRO A 210 6.12 -5.33 -15.78
N GLU A 211 5.79 -6.63 -15.75
CA GLU A 211 5.42 -7.37 -14.55
C GLU A 211 6.65 -7.99 -13.84
N LEU A 212 7.78 -8.18 -14.55
CA LEU A 212 9.03 -8.69 -13.96
C LEU A 212 9.53 -7.84 -12.78
N LEU A 213 9.35 -6.51 -12.84
CA LEU A 213 9.66 -5.62 -11.71
C LEU A 213 8.79 -5.89 -10.48
N ARG A 214 7.52 -6.25 -10.66
CA ARG A 214 6.62 -6.60 -9.54
C ARG A 214 7.03 -7.93 -8.91
N LEU A 215 7.35 -8.92 -9.75
CA LEU A 215 7.88 -10.22 -9.31
C LEU A 215 9.20 -10.08 -8.55
N PHE A 216 10.13 -9.23 -9.03
CA PHE A 216 11.40 -8.98 -8.35
C PHE A 216 11.22 -8.37 -6.96
N ILE A 217 10.32 -7.39 -6.81
CA ILE A 217 9.95 -6.83 -5.50
C ILE A 217 9.34 -7.90 -4.58
N GLY A 218 8.49 -8.78 -5.12
CA GLY A 218 7.92 -9.89 -4.36
C GLY A 218 8.97 -10.90 -3.89
N MET A 219 9.97 -11.18 -4.73
CA MET A 219 11.11 -12.06 -4.42
C MET A 219 11.99 -11.51 -3.29
N LEU A 220 12.25 -10.20 -3.28
CA LEU A 220 12.98 -9.54 -2.18
C LEU A 220 12.19 -9.60 -0.86
N GLY A 221 10.88 -9.35 -0.89
CA GLY A 221 10.00 -9.50 0.28
C GLY A 221 9.99 -10.93 0.83
N LEU A 222 9.95 -11.93 -0.05
CA LEU A 222 10.03 -13.35 0.31
C LEU A 222 11.37 -13.69 0.97
N PHE A 223 12.49 -13.18 0.45
CA PHE A 223 13.82 -13.43 1.02
C PHE A 223 13.92 -12.87 2.46
N CYS A 224 13.45 -11.64 2.69
CA CYS A 224 13.39 -11.03 4.02
C CYS A 224 12.47 -11.80 5.00
N SER A 225 11.30 -12.25 4.54
CA SER A 225 10.37 -13.05 5.35
C SER A 225 10.96 -14.40 5.75
N THR A 226 11.53 -15.14 4.80
CA THR A 226 12.19 -16.42 5.06
C THR A 226 13.38 -16.26 6.01
N GLY A 227 14.18 -15.20 5.86
CA GLY A 227 15.25 -14.87 6.80
C GLY A 227 14.74 -14.66 8.23
N SER A 228 13.68 -13.86 8.42
CA SER A 228 13.06 -13.63 9.74
C SER A 228 12.55 -14.94 10.37
N LYS A 229 11.86 -15.80 9.61
CA LYS A 229 11.36 -17.11 10.07
C LYS A 229 12.49 -18.07 10.48
N MET A 230 13.60 -18.08 9.73
CA MET A 230 14.77 -18.92 10.03
C MET A 230 15.55 -18.42 11.25
N ILE A 231 15.55 -17.12 11.50
CA ILE A 231 16.22 -16.47 12.63
C ILE A 231 15.46 -16.68 13.96
N ALA A 232 14.12 -16.75 13.93
CA ALA A 232 13.28 -16.88 15.12
C ALA A 232 13.70 -17.97 16.14
N PRO A 233 13.92 -19.25 15.77
CA PRO A 233 14.29 -20.29 16.74
C PRO A 233 15.62 -20.02 17.47
N LEU A 234 16.59 -19.37 16.83
CA LEU A 234 17.85 -18.98 17.49
C LEU A 234 17.60 -17.95 18.60
N PHE A 235 16.75 -16.95 18.35
CA PHE A 235 16.41 -15.94 19.35
C PHE A 235 15.53 -16.47 20.48
N PHE A 236 14.63 -17.43 20.22
CA PHE A 236 13.91 -18.13 21.29
C PHE A 236 14.88 -18.86 22.25
N GLY A 237 15.96 -19.47 21.74
CA GLY A 237 17.00 -20.07 22.56
C GLY A 237 17.64 -19.06 23.54
N TYR A 238 18.03 -17.88 23.04
CA TYR A 238 18.60 -16.82 23.87
C TYR A 238 17.60 -16.25 24.90
N VAL A 239 16.31 -16.16 24.56
CA VAL A 239 15.25 -15.73 25.49
C VAL A 239 15.11 -16.73 26.65
N ILE A 240 15.10 -18.03 26.37
CA ILE A 240 15.02 -19.08 27.40
C ILE A 240 16.24 -19.01 28.33
N GLN A 241 17.45 -18.88 27.77
CA GLN A 241 18.68 -18.79 28.56
C GLN A 241 18.73 -17.52 29.44
N ALA A 242 18.24 -16.38 28.94
CA ALA A 242 18.12 -15.16 29.74
C ALA A 242 17.08 -15.28 30.86
N ALA A 243 15.97 -15.99 30.63
CA ALA A 243 14.95 -16.26 31.65
C ALA A 243 15.50 -17.13 32.79
N SER A 244 16.30 -18.16 32.47
CA SER A 244 16.97 -19.01 33.47
C SER A 244 18.01 -18.28 34.31
N ALA A 245 18.57 -17.16 33.83
CA ALA A 245 19.59 -16.37 34.52
C ALA A 245 19.03 -15.29 35.48
N VAL A 246 17.69 -15.21 35.65
CA VAL A 246 16.99 -14.29 36.59
C VAL A 246 17.30 -12.79 36.34
N GLN A 247 17.70 -12.41 35.13
CA GLN A 247 17.98 -11.02 34.75
C GLN A 247 16.82 -10.42 33.94
N MET A 248 15.88 -9.77 34.63
CA MET A 248 14.66 -9.22 34.04
C MET A 248 14.92 -8.18 32.92
N ASP A 249 15.92 -7.33 33.07
CA ASP A 249 16.27 -6.30 32.07
C ASP A 249 16.83 -6.91 30.78
N ALA A 250 17.63 -7.97 30.90
CA ALA A 250 18.13 -8.72 29.75
C ALA A 250 16.99 -9.43 29.02
N LEU A 251 16.09 -10.08 29.77
CA LEU A 251 14.93 -10.77 29.20
C LEU A 251 14.02 -9.82 28.40
N ASN A 252 13.69 -8.65 28.96
CA ASN A 252 12.86 -7.64 28.29
C ASN A 252 13.48 -7.14 26.98
N LYS A 253 14.80 -6.88 26.97
CA LYS A 253 15.51 -6.43 25.77
C LYS A 253 15.51 -7.49 24.66
N GLN A 254 15.63 -8.77 25.01
CA GLN A 254 15.63 -9.87 24.05
C GLN A 254 14.25 -10.13 23.45
N ILE A 255 13.18 -10.04 24.25
CA ILE A 255 11.79 -10.15 23.77
C ILE A 255 11.44 -9.01 22.81
N LEU A 256 11.85 -7.78 23.10
CA LEU A 256 11.63 -6.61 22.23
C LEU A 256 12.33 -6.79 20.87
N LEU A 257 13.56 -7.30 20.87
CA LEU A 257 14.32 -7.55 19.65
C LEU A 257 13.69 -8.68 18.80
N LEU A 258 13.21 -9.75 19.43
CA LEU A 258 12.45 -10.82 18.77
C LEU A 258 11.16 -10.29 18.13
N PHE A 259 10.41 -9.45 18.84
CA PHE A 259 9.20 -8.81 18.32
C PHE A 259 9.49 -7.95 17.07
N LEU A 260 10.58 -7.17 17.10
CA LEU A 260 10.99 -6.32 15.96
C LEU A 260 11.38 -7.15 14.72
N ILE A 261 12.04 -8.30 14.90
CA ILE A 261 12.35 -9.24 13.81
C ILE A 261 11.07 -9.82 13.18
N TYR A 262 10.08 -10.19 14.01
CA TYR A 262 8.80 -10.71 13.53
C TYR A 262 7.98 -9.65 12.78
N MET A 263 7.99 -8.40 13.24
CA MET A 263 7.31 -7.29 12.55
C MET A 263 7.89 -7.07 11.13
N ILE A 264 9.22 -7.08 10.98
CA ILE A 264 9.88 -6.96 9.67
C ILE A 264 9.54 -8.16 8.77
N GLY A 265 9.57 -9.38 9.30
CA GLY A 265 9.20 -10.59 8.56
C GLY A 265 7.75 -10.57 8.05
N SER A 266 6.81 -10.14 8.90
CA SER A 266 5.38 -10.00 8.56
C SER A 266 5.15 -9.01 7.42
N VAL A 267 5.80 -7.84 7.47
CA VAL A 267 5.73 -6.84 6.37
C VAL A 267 6.33 -7.41 5.07
N GLY A 268 7.42 -8.18 5.14
CA GLY A 268 8.00 -8.87 3.99
C GLY A 268 7.05 -9.86 3.33
N GLU A 269 6.34 -10.67 4.13
CA GLU A 269 5.35 -11.66 3.68
C GLU A 269 4.11 -11.02 3.03
N LEU A 270 3.61 -9.92 3.62
CA LEU A 270 2.48 -9.18 3.06
C LEU A 270 2.83 -8.60 1.69
N ILE A 271 4.04 -8.04 1.54
CA ILE A 271 4.51 -7.47 0.27
C ILE A 271 4.70 -8.56 -0.79
N SER A 272 5.30 -9.71 -0.45
CA SER A 272 5.49 -10.81 -1.40
C SER A 272 4.15 -11.36 -1.89
N THR A 273 3.24 -11.68 -0.97
CA THR A 273 1.91 -12.23 -1.26
C THR A 273 1.08 -11.31 -2.16
N TRP A 274 1.04 -10.01 -1.85
CA TRP A 274 0.33 -9.01 -2.66
C TRP A 274 0.89 -8.97 -4.09
N GLN A 275 2.21 -8.86 -4.23
CA GLN A 275 2.88 -8.69 -5.52
C GLN A 275 2.74 -9.93 -6.41
N PHE A 276 2.84 -11.14 -5.84
CA PHE A 276 2.62 -12.38 -6.59
C PHE A 276 1.16 -12.55 -7.03
N SER A 277 0.19 -12.19 -6.17
CA SER A 277 -1.24 -12.22 -6.52
C SER A 277 -1.58 -11.27 -7.68
N LEU A 278 -1.11 -10.02 -7.64
CA LEU A 278 -1.30 -9.06 -8.74
C LEU A 278 -0.63 -9.50 -10.04
N ALA A 279 0.62 -9.98 -9.97
CA ALA A 279 1.35 -10.46 -11.14
C ALA A 279 0.63 -11.66 -11.79
N GLY A 280 0.18 -12.63 -10.97
CA GLY A 280 -0.59 -13.79 -11.43
C GLY A 280 -1.87 -13.40 -12.17
N GLN A 281 -2.66 -12.46 -11.62
CA GLN A 281 -3.86 -11.95 -12.27
C GLN A 281 -3.56 -11.27 -13.62
N SER A 282 -2.52 -10.43 -13.68
CA SER A 282 -2.12 -9.73 -14.91
C SER A 282 -1.66 -10.70 -16.02
N ILE A 283 -0.86 -11.70 -15.65
CA ILE A 283 -0.38 -12.75 -16.58
C ILE A 283 -1.54 -13.58 -17.11
N VAL A 284 -2.43 -14.09 -16.23
CA VAL A 284 -3.58 -14.92 -16.64
C VAL A 284 -4.55 -14.14 -17.52
N ALA A 285 -4.84 -12.86 -17.20
CA ALA A 285 -5.69 -12.01 -18.02
C ALA A 285 -5.10 -11.79 -19.43
N THR A 286 -3.78 -11.58 -19.52
CA THR A 286 -3.07 -11.38 -20.79
C THR A 286 -3.06 -12.66 -21.63
N LEU A 287 -2.81 -13.83 -21.01
CA LEU A 287 -2.87 -15.12 -21.68
C LEU A 287 -4.27 -15.42 -22.23
N ARG A 288 -5.33 -15.21 -21.43
CA ARG A 288 -6.72 -15.40 -21.88
C ARG A 288 -7.09 -14.50 -23.06
N LYS A 289 -6.73 -13.21 -23.01
CA LYS A 289 -6.95 -12.27 -24.12
C LYS A 289 -6.24 -12.70 -25.41
N ASN A 290 -4.97 -13.08 -25.29
CA ASN A 290 -4.17 -13.51 -26.45
C ASN A 290 -4.70 -14.82 -27.05
N LEU A 291 -5.07 -15.79 -26.21
CA LEU A 291 -5.66 -17.07 -26.64
C LEU A 291 -6.97 -16.82 -27.40
N PHE A 292 -7.90 -16.07 -26.82
CA PHE A 292 -9.20 -15.75 -27.43
C PHE A 292 -9.05 -14.99 -28.76
N LYS A 293 -8.11 -14.03 -28.83
CA LYS A 293 -7.78 -13.28 -30.06
C LYS A 293 -7.23 -14.17 -31.18
N HIS A 294 -6.59 -15.29 -30.87
CA HIS A 294 -6.15 -16.26 -31.89
C HIS A 294 -7.29 -17.20 -32.29
N ILE A 295 -8.07 -17.70 -31.33
CA ILE A 295 -9.23 -18.59 -31.59
C ILE A 295 -10.24 -17.93 -32.56
N ILE A 296 -10.58 -16.65 -32.36
CA ILE A 296 -11.50 -15.91 -33.26
C ILE A 296 -10.96 -15.75 -34.69
N LYS A 297 -9.63 -15.76 -34.87
CA LYS A 297 -8.98 -15.60 -36.17
C LYS A 297 -8.72 -16.92 -36.89
N GLN A 298 -9.15 -18.04 -36.32
CA GLN A 298 -8.92 -19.37 -36.87
C GLN A 298 -10.09 -19.79 -37.76
N GLU A 299 -9.78 -20.51 -38.84
CA GLU A 299 -10.77 -20.91 -39.85
C GLU A 299 -11.84 -21.85 -39.26
N ILE A 300 -13.07 -21.74 -39.75
CA ILE A 300 -14.23 -22.49 -39.24
C ILE A 300 -14.01 -24.01 -39.32
N ALA A 301 -13.36 -24.48 -40.40
CA ALA A 301 -13.01 -25.88 -40.61
C ALA A 301 -12.12 -26.49 -39.50
N PHE A 302 -11.38 -25.67 -38.73
CA PHE A 302 -10.65 -26.16 -37.57
C PHE A 302 -11.58 -26.60 -36.42
N PHE A 303 -12.76 -25.99 -36.28
CA PHE A 303 -13.74 -26.39 -35.27
C PHE A 303 -14.51 -27.64 -35.69
N ASP A 304 -14.83 -27.78 -36.98
CA ASP A 304 -15.51 -28.97 -37.52
C ASP A 304 -14.66 -30.25 -37.38
N LEU A 305 -13.34 -30.14 -37.48
CA LEU A 305 -12.39 -31.25 -37.31
C LEU A 305 -12.16 -31.69 -35.85
N ASN A 306 -12.54 -30.87 -34.86
CA ASN A 306 -12.27 -31.12 -33.44
C ASN A 306 -13.56 -31.27 -32.61
N ARG A 307 -14.60 -31.86 -33.21
CA ARG A 307 -15.91 -32.11 -32.59
C ARG A 307 -15.92 -33.32 -31.66
#